data_AF-A0A7X0FH58-F1
#
_entry.id   AF-A0A7X0FH58-F1
#
_cell.length_a   1.000
_cell.length_b   1.000
_cell.length_c   1.000
_cell.angle_alpha   90.00
_cell.angle_beta   90.00
_cell.angle_gamma   90.00
#
_symmetry.space_group_name_H-M   'P 1'
#
loop_
_entity.id
_entity.type
_entity.pdbx_description
1 polymer ?
#
loop_
_entity_poly.entity_id
_entity_poly.type
_entity_poly.pdbx_seq_one_letter_code
_entity_poly.pdbx_strand_id
1 'polypeptide(L)'
;MVYVRKLFRTIGLKPRKLTKEAKAAAAGISYEQPQVEAGSTLDFMLSTLSREAAAAYVHAVVSDIEACVAESRATAQDVGPENLLERIHALKNAIAPIGSQQLRMACEQLRLDACHGADRAPLERRFEAVARAAVKLILSFRAASGP
;
A
#
# COMPACT_ATOMS: atom_id res chain seq x y z
N MET A 1 6.84 -46.60 27.08
CA MET A 1 6.78 -45.15 27.35
C MET A 1 5.51 -44.61 26.73
N VAL A 2 4.75 -43.85 27.52
CA VAL A 2 3.29 -43.74 27.51
C VAL A 2 2.79 -42.61 26.56
N TYR A 3 1.60 -42.82 25.98
CA TYR A 3 0.54 -41.90 25.50
C TYR A 3 0.84 -40.39 25.59
N VAL A 4 0.47 -39.54 24.60
CA VAL A 4 -0.89 -38.97 24.50
C VAL A 4 -1.30 -38.63 23.05
N ARG A 5 -2.11 -39.49 22.43
CA ARG A 5 -3.25 -39.07 21.60
C ARG A 5 -4.42 -38.84 22.55
N LYS A 6 -4.91 -37.60 22.69
CA LYS A 6 -6.26 -37.19 23.14
C LYS A 6 -6.19 -35.80 23.77
N LEU A 7 -6.56 -34.76 23.01
CA LEU A 7 -7.20 -33.59 23.62
C LEU A 7 -8.05 -32.75 22.64
N PHE A 8 -8.76 -33.39 21.71
CA PHE A 8 -9.82 -32.71 20.94
C PHE A 8 -11.03 -33.62 20.77
N ARG A 9 -11.60 -34.06 21.90
CA ARG A 9 -12.84 -34.86 21.92
C ARG A 9 -13.77 -34.41 23.06
N THR A 10 -14.12 -33.13 23.05
CA THR A 10 -15.15 -32.46 23.86
C THR A 10 -15.29 -31.09 23.21
N ILE A 11 -16.04 -30.94 22.12
CA ILE A 11 -17.44 -30.51 22.13
C ILE A 11 -18.07 -31.01 20.83
N GLY A 12 -19.22 -31.68 20.94
CA GLY A 12 -19.96 -32.22 19.79
C GLY A 12 -20.54 -31.12 18.92
N LEU A 13 -19.90 -30.86 17.77
CA LEU A 13 -20.50 -30.10 16.68
C LEU A 13 -20.38 -30.94 15.40
N LYS A 14 -21.56 -31.37 14.91
CA LYS A 14 -21.74 -32.02 13.61
C LYS A 14 -20.95 -31.25 12.54
N PRO A 15 -20.43 -31.92 11.49
CA PRO A 15 -19.90 -31.22 10.32
C PRO A 15 -21.07 -30.48 9.67
N ARG A 16 -21.26 -29.22 10.05
CA ARG A 16 -22.19 -28.31 9.41
C ARG A 16 -21.57 -28.10 8.04
N LYS A 17 -22.23 -28.62 7.00
CA LYS A 17 -21.95 -28.30 5.61
C LYS A 17 -21.87 -26.77 5.54
N LEU A 18 -20.65 -26.21 5.52
CA LEU A 18 -20.50 -24.80 5.27
C LEU A 18 -20.92 -24.60 3.83
N THR A 19 -22.09 -24.01 3.72
CA THR A 19 -22.72 -23.52 2.52
C THR A 19 -21.71 -22.71 1.71
N LYS A 20 -21.92 -22.75 0.40
CA LYS A 20 -21.21 -22.07 -0.70
C LYS A 20 -20.94 -20.56 -0.51
N GLU A 21 -21.36 -19.98 0.62
CA GLU A 21 -21.39 -18.55 0.92
C GLU A 21 -20.12 -18.06 1.64
N ALA A 22 -19.37 -18.94 2.33
CA ALA A 22 -18.09 -18.57 2.92
C ALA A 22 -16.94 -18.44 1.90
N LYS A 23 -17.15 -18.92 0.66
CA LYS A 23 -16.18 -18.77 -0.44
C LYS A 23 -16.35 -17.45 -1.21
N ALA A 24 -17.41 -16.68 -0.94
CA ALA A 24 -17.65 -15.39 -1.58
C ALA A 24 -17.06 -14.20 -0.80
N ALA A 25 -16.76 -14.35 0.50
CA ALA A 25 -16.14 -13.30 1.32
C ALA A 25 -14.61 -13.22 1.16
N ALA A 26 -14.01 -14.19 0.45
CA ALA A 26 -12.63 -14.13 -0.02
C ALA A 26 -12.61 -13.92 -1.54
N ALA A 27 -13.43 -12.99 -2.03
CA ALA A 27 -13.24 -12.40 -3.35
C ALA A 27 -11.82 -11.82 -3.36
N GLY A 28 -10.91 -12.58 -3.97
CA GLY A 28 -9.50 -12.27 -4.03
C GLY A 28 -9.34 -10.87 -4.60
N ILE A 29 -8.88 -9.95 -3.75
CA ILE A 29 -8.03 -8.88 -4.23
C ILE A 29 -6.85 -9.64 -4.84
N SER A 30 -6.87 -9.79 -6.17
CA SER A 30 -5.68 -10.19 -6.89
C SER A 30 -4.63 -9.17 -6.50
N TYR A 31 -3.67 -9.56 -5.66
CA TYR A 31 -2.49 -8.74 -5.38
C TYR A 31 -1.60 -8.78 -6.62
N GLU A 32 -2.14 -8.37 -7.77
CA GLU A 32 -1.31 -7.97 -8.89
C GLU A 32 -0.36 -6.93 -8.32
N GLN A 33 0.93 -7.16 -8.55
CA GLN A 33 1.95 -6.22 -8.13
C GLN A 33 1.57 -4.86 -8.72
N PRO A 34 1.70 -3.76 -7.96
CA PRO A 34 1.38 -2.45 -8.48
C PRO A 34 2.24 -2.20 -9.73
N GLN A 35 1.61 -1.83 -10.82
CA GLN A 35 2.26 -1.53 -12.10
C GLN A 35 2.10 -0.05 -12.43
N VAL A 36 3.11 0.52 -13.10
CA VAL A 36 3.00 1.86 -13.69
C VAL A 36 2.02 1.77 -14.86
N GLU A 37 1.05 2.68 -14.89
CA GLU A 37 0.06 2.71 -15.97
C GLU A 37 0.71 3.31 -17.23
N ALA A 38 0.54 2.64 -18.37
CA ALA A 38 1.00 3.17 -19.66
C ALA A 38 0.26 4.47 -19.99
N GLY A 39 0.99 5.51 -20.40
CA GLY A 39 0.44 6.86 -20.58
C GLY A 39 0.23 7.65 -19.27
N SER A 40 0.67 7.13 -18.12
CA SER A 40 0.75 7.91 -16.88
C SER A 40 1.73 9.07 -17.01
N THR A 41 1.63 10.06 -16.13
CA THR A 41 2.59 11.18 -16.07
C THR A 41 4.02 10.68 -15.90
N LEU A 42 4.24 9.63 -15.10
CA LEU A 42 5.55 9.02 -14.91
C LEU A 42 6.09 8.41 -16.22
N ASP A 43 5.25 7.66 -16.94
CA ASP A 43 5.59 7.05 -18.24
C ASP A 43 5.87 8.12 -19.32
N PHE A 44 5.01 9.14 -19.40
CA PHE A 44 5.20 10.27 -20.31
C PHE A 44 6.49 11.04 -20.02
N MET A 45 6.76 11.37 -18.76
CA MET A 45 7.96 12.14 -18.39
C MET A 45 9.24 11.33 -18.62
N LEU A 46 9.22 10.03 -18.33
CA LEU A 46 10.39 9.16 -18.56
C LEU A 46 10.65 8.88 -20.04
N SER A 47 9.63 8.93 -20.90
CA SER A 47 9.78 8.75 -22.35
C SER A 47 10.14 10.04 -23.12
N THR A 48 9.92 11.22 -22.52
CA THR A 48 10.11 12.51 -23.20
C THR A 48 11.30 13.33 -22.70
N LEU A 49 11.71 13.16 -21.44
CA LEU A 49 12.83 13.89 -20.86
C LEU A 49 14.18 13.31 -21.31
N SER A 50 15.22 14.17 -21.27
CA SER A 50 16.59 13.67 -21.32
C SER A 50 16.87 12.77 -20.12
N ARG A 51 17.88 11.92 -20.24
CA ARG A 51 18.31 11.00 -19.19
C ARG A 51 18.50 11.67 -17.82
N GLU A 52 19.18 12.81 -17.80
CA GLU A 52 19.50 13.55 -16.58
C GLU A 52 18.21 14.15 -15.97
N ALA A 53 17.35 14.70 -16.81
CA ALA A 53 16.07 15.28 -16.38
C ALA A 53 15.11 14.19 -15.88
N ALA A 54 15.05 13.03 -16.53
CA ALA A 54 14.30 11.85 -16.10
C ALA A 54 14.79 11.35 -14.73
N ALA A 55 16.10 11.28 -14.52
CA ALA A 55 16.68 10.90 -13.23
C ALA A 55 16.35 11.91 -12.13
N ALA A 56 16.45 13.22 -12.41
CA ALA A 56 16.11 14.28 -11.47
C ALA A 56 14.61 14.26 -11.13
N TYR A 57 13.74 14.03 -12.12
CA TYR A 57 12.30 13.90 -11.92
C TYR A 57 11.97 12.70 -11.01
N VAL A 58 12.53 11.53 -11.30
CA VAL A 58 12.35 10.33 -10.46
C VAL A 58 12.86 10.58 -9.04
N HIS A 59 14.02 11.22 -8.89
CA HIS A 59 14.55 11.58 -7.58
C HIS A 59 13.62 12.51 -6.81
N ALA A 60 13.05 13.54 -7.46
CA ALA A 60 12.09 14.45 -6.84
C ALA A 60 10.83 13.69 -6.36
N VAL A 61 10.23 12.86 -7.21
CA VAL A 61 9.04 12.08 -6.84
C VAL A 61 9.33 11.10 -5.70
N VAL A 62 10.48 10.42 -5.72
CA VAL A 62 10.88 9.53 -4.61
C VAL A 62 11.10 10.33 -3.33
N SER A 63 11.79 11.47 -3.40
CA SER A 63 12.03 12.35 -2.25
C SER A 63 10.72 12.83 -1.62
N ASP A 64 9.71 13.18 -2.43
CA ASP A 64 8.40 13.60 -1.93
C ASP A 64 7.67 12.46 -1.19
N ILE A 65 7.74 11.23 -1.72
CA ILE A 65 7.15 10.05 -1.06
C ILE A 65 7.91 9.73 0.24
N GLU A 66 9.24 9.82 0.24
CA GLU A 66 10.05 9.59 1.44
C GLU A 66 9.82 10.66 2.51
N ALA A 67 9.64 11.92 2.13
CA ALA A 67 9.29 13.01 3.04
C ALA A 67 7.96 12.71 3.77
N CYS A 68 6.96 12.21 3.06
CA CYS A 68 5.68 11.79 3.67
C CYS A 68 5.87 10.69 4.74
N VAL A 69 6.86 9.80 4.57
CA VAL A 69 7.18 8.75 5.55
C VAL A 69 8.04 9.27 6.70
N ALA A 70 8.96 10.19 6.44
CA ALA A 70 9.77 10.82 7.49
C ALA A 70 8.89 11.64 8.44
N GLU A 71 7.98 12.44 7.88
CA GLU A 71 6.99 13.22 8.64
C GLU A 71 6.06 12.31 9.45
N SER A 72 5.71 11.14 8.90
CA SER A 72 4.96 10.10 9.62
C SER A 72 5.65 9.65 10.91
N ARG A 73 6.96 9.47 10.87
CA ARG A 73 7.73 8.98 12.02
C ARG A 73 7.96 10.07 13.07
N ALA A 74 8.12 11.31 12.62
CA ALA A 74 8.29 12.47 13.51
C ALA A 74 6.98 12.79 14.27
N THR A 75 5.83 12.66 13.62
CA THR A 75 4.51 13.00 14.19
C THR A 75 3.84 11.85 14.97
N ALA A 76 4.43 10.65 14.93
CA ALA A 76 3.93 9.45 15.62
C ALA A 76 3.79 9.61 17.14
N GLN A 77 4.54 10.57 17.74
CA GLN A 77 4.54 10.77 19.19
C GLN A 77 3.58 11.84 19.72
N ASP A 78 2.99 12.72 18.88
CA ASP A 78 2.40 13.96 19.43
C ASP A 78 1.14 14.53 18.75
N VAL A 79 0.52 13.84 17.79
CA VAL A 79 -0.57 14.47 16.99
C VAL A 79 -1.80 13.59 16.81
N GLY A 80 -3.00 14.18 16.90
CA GLY A 80 -4.30 13.52 16.75
C GLY A 80 -4.62 12.99 15.34
N PRO A 81 -5.78 12.34 15.15
CA PRO A 81 -6.16 11.63 13.91
C PRO A 81 -6.28 12.51 12.67
N GLU A 82 -6.48 13.82 12.84
CA GLU A 82 -6.64 14.79 11.74
C GLU A 82 -5.36 14.90 10.88
N ASN A 83 -4.19 14.78 11.51
CA ASN A 83 -2.88 14.81 10.82
C ASN A 83 -2.66 13.56 9.93
N LEU A 84 -3.25 12.42 10.28
CA LEU A 84 -3.09 11.18 9.51
C LEU A 84 -3.83 11.24 8.17
N LEU A 85 -5.00 11.87 8.12
CA LEU A 85 -5.75 12.07 6.88
C LEU A 85 -5.02 13.03 5.93
N GLU A 86 -4.44 14.11 6.46
CA GLU A 86 -3.62 15.04 5.68
C GLU A 86 -2.40 14.33 5.08
N ARG A 87 -1.73 13.48 5.86
CA ARG A 87 -0.60 12.67 5.40
C ARG A 87 -1.00 11.65 4.33
N ILE A 88 -2.14 10.97 4.49
CA ILE A 88 -2.68 10.07 3.46
C ILE A 88 -2.98 10.87 2.17
N HIS A 89 -3.48 12.10 2.31
CA HIS A 89 -3.72 12.97 1.18
C HIS A 89 -2.43 13.39 0.47
N ALA A 90 -1.39 13.77 1.22
CA ALA A 90 -0.06 14.07 0.69
C ALA A 90 0.54 12.87 -0.06
N LEU A 91 0.48 11.68 0.53
CA LEU A 91 0.95 10.45 -0.11
C LEU A 91 0.19 10.17 -1.41
N LYS A 92 -1.15 10.29 -1.40
CA LYS A 92 -2.00 10.12 -2.59
C LYS A 92 -1.55 11.03 -3.74
N ASN A 93 -1.22 12.29 -3.43
CA ASN A 93 -0.74 13.25 -4.44
C ASN A 93 0.65 12.87 -4.95
N ALA A 94 1.56 12.46 -4.07
CA ALA A 94 2.91 12.03 -4.44
C ALA A 94 2.92 10.78 -5.34
N ILE A 95 1.96 9.86 -5.16
CA ILE A 95 1.82 8.66 -6.00
C ILE A 95 0.99 8.88 -7.28
N ALA A 96 0.29 10.01 -7.40
CA ALA A 96 -0.58 10.28 -8.54
C ALA A 96 0.13 10.18 -9.91
N PRO A 97 1.39 10.64 -10.07
CA PRO A 97 2.12 10.52 -11.33
C PRO A 97 2.33 9.09 -11.81
N ILE A 98 2.37 8.11 -10.90
CA ILE A 98 2.61 6.68 -11.20
C ILE A 98 1.45 6.08 -12.00
N GLY A 99 0.23 6.62 -11.83
CA GLY A 99 -0.97 6.07 -12.44
C GLY A 99 -1.40 4.69 -11.91
N SER A 100 -0.66 4.04 -11.01
CA SER A 100 -1.04 2.71 -10.51
C SER A 100 -2.41 2.71 -9.81
N GLN A 101 -3.39 2.01 -10.39
CA GLN A 101 -4.72 1.83 -9.80
C GLN A 101 -4.64 1.10 -8.46
N GLN A 102 -3.74 0.13 -8.32
CA GLN A 102 -3.54 -0.62 -7.08
C GLN A 102 -3.07 0.29 -5.93
N LEU A 103 -2.11 1.20 -6.20
CA LEU A 103 -1.66 2.17 -5.19
C LEU A 103 -2.75 3.19 -4.85
N ARG A 104 -3.52 3.65 -5.85
CA ARG A 104 -4.67 4.53 -5.62
C ARG A 104 -5.73 3.88 -4.73
N MET A 105 -6.08 2.62 -5.00
CA MET A 105 -7.01 1.84 -4.17
C MET A 105 -6.47 1.64 -2.75
N ALA A 106 -5.18 1.37 -2.60
CA ALA A 106 -4.57 1.21 -1.28
C ALA A 106 -4.59 2.52 -0.46
N CYS A 107 -4.33 3.67 -1.10
CA CYS A 107 -4.47 4.99 -0.47
C CYS A 107 -5.93 5.30 -0.10
N GLU A 108 -6.89 4.93 -0.94
CA GLU A 108 -8.31 5.12 -0.64
C GLU A 108 -8.76 4.26 0.53
N GLN A 109 -8.33 2.99 0.60
CA GLN A 109 -8.61 2.12 1.73
C GLN A 109 -8.00 2.66 3.03
N LEU A 110 -6.77 3.18 2.98
CA LEU A 110 -6.14 3.87 4.11
C LEU A 110 -6.97 5.06 4.60
N ARG A 111 -7.47 5.87 3.67
CA ARG A 111 -8.33 7.03 3.98
C ARG A 111 -9.62 6.59 4.65
N LEU A 112 -10.31 5.59 4.10
CA LEU A 112 -11.53 5.05 4.67
C LEU A 112 -11.28 4.52 6.09
N ASP A 113 -10.24 3.72 6.29
CA ASP A 113 -9.95 3.16 7.61
C ASP A 113 -9.61 4.24 8.64
N ALA A 114 -8.92 5.32 8.22
CA ALA A 114 -8.64 6.46 9.07
C ALA A 114 -9.93 7.22 9.45
N CYS A 115 -10.86 7.40 8.52
CA CYS A 115 -12.17 8.00 8.79
C CYS A 115 -13.05 7.17 9.74
N HIS A 116 -12.95 5.84 9.68
CA HIS A 116 -13.72 4.94 10.55
C HIS A 116 -13.06 4.71 11.93
N GLY A 117 -11.98 5.42 12.25
CA GLY A 117 -11.33 5.33 13.55
C GLY A 117 -10.56 4.02 13.77
N ALA A 118 -10.01 3.42 12.72
CA ALA A 118 -9.13 2.27 12.86
C ALA A 118 -7.90 2.60 13.72
N ASP A 119 -7.35 1.58 14.38
CA ASP A 119 -6.16 1.74 15.23
C ASP A 119 -5.01 2.41 14.47
N ARG A 120 -4.40 3.42 15.10
CA ARG A 120 -3.32 4.23 14.49
C ARG A 120 -2.11 3.40 14.07
N ALA A 121 -1.62 2.52 14.95
CA ALA A 121 -0.41 1.73 14.71
C ALA A 121 -0.48 0.81 13.47
N PRO A 122 -1.55 0.02 13.23
CA PRO A 122 -1.69 -0.73 11.99
C PRO A 122 -1.93 0.18 10.77
N LEU A 123 -2.54 1.36 10.94
CA LEU A 123 -2.74 2.29 9.84
C LEU A 123 -1.44 2.94 9.38
N GLU A 124 -0.58 3.36 10.32
CA GLU A 124 0.76 3.88 10.04
C GLU A 124 1.66 2.82 9.37
N ARG A 125 1.61 1.56 9.82
CA ARG A 125 2.34 0.47 9.15
C ARG A 125 1.90 0.26 7.71
N ARG A 126 0.59 0.35 7.44
CA ARG A 126 0.05 0.23 6.08
C ARG A 126 0.41 1.44 5.22
N PHE A 127 0.37 2.65 5.80
CA PHE A 127 0.85 3.86 5.16
C PHE A 127 2.31 3.73 4.70
N GLU A 128 3.21 3.30 5.61
CA GLU A 128 4.62 3.07 5.26
C GLU A 128 4.76 1.98 4.17
N ALA A 129 3.96 0.92 4.23
CA ALA A 129 4.00 -0.14 3.23
C ALA A 129 3.59 0.36 1.84
N VAL A 130 2.56 1.19 1.74
CA VAL A 130 2.12 1.79 0.46
C VAL A 130 3.19 2.73 -0.09
N ALA A 131 3.77 3.59 0.74
CA ALA A 131 4.84 4.49 0.33
C ALA A 131 6.08 3.71 -0.19
N ARG A 132 6.51 2.67 0.54
CA ARG A 132 7.63 1.81 0.10
C ARG A 132 7.33 1.07 -1.19
N ALA A 133 6.10 0.59 -1.37
CA ALA A 133 5.67 -0.07 -2.60
C ALA A 133 5.74 0.90 -3.80
N ALA A 134 5.31 2.15 -3.61
CA ALA A 134 5.38 3.20 -4.62
C ALA A 134 6.83 3.52 -5.03
N VAL A 135 7.73 3.73 -4.06
CA VAL A 135 9.16 3.96 -4.32
C VAL A 135 9.78 2.78 -5.09
N LYS A 136 9.53 1.55 -4.62
CA LYS A 136 10.04 0.35 -5.30
C LYS A 136 9.56 0.26 -6.74
N LEU A 137 8.29 0.57 -6.99
CA LEU A 137 7.71 0.56 -8.33
C LEU A 137 8.38 1.60 -9.24
N ILE A 138 8.52 2.84 -8.78
CA ILE A 138 9.16 3.93 -9.53
C ILE A 138 10.60 3.56 -9.93
N LEU A 139 11.38 3.05 -8.97
CA LEU A 139 12.78 2.67 -9.21
C LEU A 139 12.90 1.48 -10.16
N SER A 140 12.02 0.49 -10.02
CA SER A 140 11.99 -0.67 -10.91
C SER A 140 11.57 -0.29 -12.33
N PHE A 141 10.60 0.61 -12.46
CA PHE A 141 10.15 1.12 -13.74
C PHE A 141 11.27 1.87 -14.46
N ARG A 142 11.93 2.82 -13.80
CA ARG A 142 13.10 3.52 -14.37
C ARG A 142 14.19 2.55 -14.83
N ALA A 143 14.52 1.53 -14.02
CA ALA A 143 15.52 0.53 -14.39
C ALA A 143 15.12 -0.28 -15.64
N ALA A 144 13.81 -0.55 -15.82
CA ALA A 144 13.28 -1.25 -16.98
C ALA A 144 13.16 -0.34 -18.22
N SER A 145 12.94 0.96 -18.04
CA SER A 145 12.86 1.96 -19.12
C SER A 145 14.22 2.26 -19.79
N GLY A 146 15.32 1.69 -19.28
CA GLY A 146 16.66 1.75 -19.89
C GLY A 146 17.58 2.82 -19.28
N PRO A 147 18.91 2.70 -19.46
CA PRO A 147 19.90 3.67 -19.01
C PRO A 147 19.85 4.98 -19.76
#